data_AF-C1FS78-F1
#
_entry.id   AF-C1FS78-F1
#
_cell.length_a   1.000
_cell.length_b   1.000
_cell.length_c   1.000
_cell.angle_alpha   90.00
_cell.angle_beta   90.00
_cell.angle_gamma   90.00
#
_symmetry.space_group_name_H-M   'P 1'
#
loop_
_entity.id
_entity.type
_entity.pdbx_description
1 polymer ?
#
loop_
_entity_poly.entity_id
_entity_poly.type
_entity_poly.pdbx_seq_one_letter_code
_entity_poly.pdbx_strand_id
1 'polypeptide(L)'
;MGDSSTKVNPMLEEKVSMLNQRAMGLTRALAQFKTKILSDVICCRIFTVNYPLLIDHILREAKFYFQLVRRLQNREEINLEKEAYEQETFWNRIMAEHSKFIRGLLDPTEDELIKTANNFANEFDELTEEAKEAMDNAMAISKVTDDSLKATIEIKKFKAQGTQGLVECKIKSIIIPLLGDHTLREANHYLRLLKIFEKSE
;
A
#
# COMPACT_ATOMS: atom_id res chain seq x y z
N MET A 1 31.62 -8.20 25.58
CA MET A 1 30.76 -9.16 26.32
C MET A 1 29.36 -8.59 26.35
N GLY A 2 28.43 -9.24 25.67
CA GLY A 2 27.05 -8.79 25.49
C GLY A 2 26.31 -9.69 24.52
N ASP A 3 26.53 -11.00 24.65
CA ASP A 3 25.73 -12.00 23.95
C ASP A 3 24.39 -12.14 24.70
N SER A 4 23.48 -11.22 24.41
CA SER A 4 22.07 -11.37 24.73
C SER A 4 21.41 -12.12 23.57
N SER A 5 21.82 -13.37 23.36
CA SER A 5 21.04 -14.32 22.59
C SER A 5 19.71 -14.51 23.33
N THR A 6 18.68 -13.78 22.89
CA THR A 6 17.30 -14.02 23.27
C THR A 6 17.00 -15.47 22.89
N LYS A 7 17.01 -16.37 23.88
CA LYS A 7 16.72 -17.79 23.65
C LYS A 7 15.38 -17.89 22.91
N VAL A 8 15.43 -18.40 21.67
CA VAL A 8 14.24 -18.67 20.86
C VAL A 8 13.36 -19.62 21.67
N ASN A 9 12.10 -19.22 21.90
CA ASN A 9 11.13 -20.03 22.60
C ASN A 9 10.38 -20.90 21.56
N PRO A 10 10.64 -22.22 21.48
CA PRO A 10 10.06 -23.06 20.44
C PRO A 10 8.53 -23.10 20.47
N MET A 11 7.92 -22.98 21.66
CA MET A 11 6.47 -22.93 21.79
C MET A 11 5.88 -21.64 21.22
N LEU A 12 6.56 -20.51 21.35
CA LEU A 12 6.12 -19.25 20.75
C LEU A 12 6.28 -19.30 19.23
N GLU A 13 7.38 -19.85 18.74
CA GLU A 13 7.63 -20.03 17.32
C GLU A 13 6.57 -20.93 16.66
N GLU A 14 6.21 -22.05 17.28
CA GLU A 14 5.13 -22.92 16.82
C GLU A 14 3.78 -22.20 16.78
N LYS A 15 3.45 -21.42 17.83
CA LYS A 15 2.22 -20.62 17.85
C LYS A 15 2.16 -19.58 16.74
N VAL A 16 3.29 -18.89 16.47
CA VAL A 16 3.39 -17.93 15.35
C VAL A 16 3.25 -18.65 14.01
N SER A 17 3.87 -19.82 13.86
CA SER A 17 3.74 -20.66 12.66
C SER A 17 2.28 -21.04 12.38
N MET A 18 1.55 -21.51 13.40
CA MET A 18 0.12 -21.82 13.27
C MET A 18 -0.72 -20.58 12.92
N LEU A 19 -0.41 -19.43 13.53
CA LEU A 19 -1.07 -18.16 13.23
C LEU A 19 -0.86 -17.75 11.77
N ASN A 20 0.38 -17.82 11.28
CA ASN A 20 0.75 -17.51 9.90
C ASN A 20 0.05 -18.44 8.91
N GLN A 21 -0.01 -19.75 9.18
CA GLN A 21 -0.72 -20.71 8.33
C GLN A 21 -2.21 -20.39 8.22
N ARG A 22 -2.85 -20.07 9.35
CA ARG A 22 -4.26 -19.65 9.37
C ARG A 22 -4.47 -18.34 8.61
N ALA A 23 -3.62 -17.34 8.83
CA ALA A 23 -3.68 -16.06 8.13
C ALA A 23 -3.54 -16.26 6.62
N MET A 24 -2.56 -17.03 6.16
CA MET A 24 -2.37 -17.37 4.75
C MET A 24 -3.61 -18.03 4.12
N GLY A 25 -4.25 -18.97 4.83
CA GLY A 25 -5.48 -19.62 4.36
C GLY A 25 -6.62 -18.61 4.16
N LEU A 26 -6.85 -17.74 5.15
CA LEU A 26 -7.91 -16.72 5.10
C LEU A 26 -7.63 -15.64 4.04
N THR A 27 -6.41 -15.15 3.95
CA THR A 27 -6.02 -14.15 2.95
C THR A 27 -6.15 -14.70 1.53
N ARG A 28 -5.81 -15.97 1.31
CA ARG A 28 -6.00 -16.62 0.00
C ARG A 28 -7.47 -16.72 -0.38
N ALA A 29 -8.34 -17.12 0.56
CA ALA A 29 -9.78 -17.15 0.34
C ALA A 29 -10.34 -15.74 0.03
N LEU A 30 -9.86 -14.71 0.75
CA LEU A 30 -10.21 -13.31 0.49
C LEU A 30 -9.77 -12.86 -0.91
N ALA A 31 -8.56 -13.21 -1.34
CA ALA A 31 -8.06 -12.91 -2.69
C ALA A 31 -8.90 -13.61 -3.77
N GLN A 32 -9.30 -14.87 -3.56
CA GLN A 32 -10.20 -15.58 -4.48
C GLN A 32 -11.57 -14.90 -4.56
N PHE A 33 -12.13 -14.49 -3.42
CA PHE A 33 -13.38 -13.75 -3.38
C PHE A 33 -13.28 -12.43 -4.17
N LYS A 34 -12.26 -11.61 -3.89
CA LYS A 34 -12.00 -10.35 -4.61
C LYS A 34 -11.79 -10.57 -6.12
N THR A 35 -11.12 -11.65 -6.51
CA THR A 35 -10.95 -12.05 -7.93
C THR A 35 -12.29 -12.35 -8.60
N LYS A 36 -13.17 -13.10 -7.92
CA LYS A 36 -14.51 -13.39 -8.43
C LYS A 36 -15.32 -12.11 -8.59
N ILE A 37 -15.34 -11.25 -7.56
CA ILE A 37 -16.06 -9.97 -7.62
C ILE A 37 -15.55 -9.09 -8.75
N LEU A 38 -14.22 -8.99 -8.93
CA LEU A 38 -13.65 -8.25 -10.05
C LEU A 38 -14.12 -8.82 -11.39
N SER A 39 -14.05 -10.14 -11.58
CA SER A 39 -14.52 -10.80 -12.79
C SER A 39 -16.01 -10.55 -13.06
N ASP A 40 -16.84 -10.61 -12.01
CA ASP A 40 -18.27 -10.39 -12.13
C ASP A 40 -18.61 -8.93 -12.45
N VAL A 41 -17.85 -7.96 -11.92
CA VAL A 41 -18.02 -6.54 -12.26
C VAL A 41 -17.61 -6.25 -13.71
N ILE A 42 -16.44 -6.72 -14.15
CA ILE A 42 -15.96 -6.47 -15.53
C ILE A 42 -16.80 -7.19 -16.60
N CYS A 43 -17.46 -8.29 -16.23
CA CYS A 43 -18.41 -9.00 -17.08
C CYS A 43 -19.87 -8.54 -16.90
N CYS A 44 -20.10 -7.43 -16.18
CA CYS A 44 -21.43 -6.84 -15.94
C CYS A 44 -22.45 -7.81 -15.29
N ARG A 45 -21.98 -8.78 -14.50
CA ARG A 45 -22.81 -9.70 -13.70
C ARG A 45 -23.14 -9.14 -12.31
N ILE A 46 -22.28 -8.25 -11.78
CA ILE A 46 -22.50 -7.53 -10.53
C ILE A 46 -22.36 -6.03 -10.79
N PHE A 47 -23.27 -5.24 -10.23
CA PHE A 47 -23.21 -3.78 -10.22
C PHE A 47 -22.91 -3.29 -8.81
N THR A 48 -21.94 -2.38 -8.69
CA THR A 48 -21.47 -1.84 -7.42
C THR A 48 -20.92 -0.44 -7.63
N VAL A 49 -20.81 0.34 -6.55
CA VAL A 49 -20.15 1.65 -6.54
C VAL A 49 -18.63 1.54 -6.38
N ASN A 50 -18.09 0.33 -6.16
CA ASN A 50 -16.66 0.10 -6.16
C ASN A 50 -16.11 0.12 -7.59
N TYR A 51 -15.15 1.00 -7.87
CA TYR A 51 -14.44 0.97 -9.14
C TYR A 51 -13.75 -0.40 -9.36
N PRO A 52 -13.72 -0.93 -10.59
CA PRO A 52 -12.95 -2.14 -10.90
C PRO A 52 -11.48 -2.04 -10.45
N LEU A 53 -10.88 -0.85 -10.63
CA LEU A 53 -9.52 -0.56 -10.16
C LEU A 53 -9.39 -0.66 -8.64
N LEU A 54 -10.40 -0.24 -7.87
CA LEU A 54 -10.38 -0.38 -6.40
C LEU A 54 -10.41 -1.85 -5.99
N ILE A 55 -11.22 -2.68 -6.66
CA ILE A 55 -11.30 -4.12 -6.36
C ILE A 55 -9.97 -4.81 -6.71
N ASP A 56 -9.35 -4.45 -7.84
CA ASP A 56 -8.03 -4.94 -8.23
C ASP A 56 -6.93 -4.47 -7.26
N HIS A 57 -7.00 -3.23 -6.81
CA HIS A 57 -6.08 -2.65 -5.82
C HIS A 57 -6.08 -3.45 -4.51
N ILE A 58 -7.25 -3.62 -3.89
CA ILE A 58 -7.35 -4.38 -2.64
C ILE A 58 -7.07 -5.89 -2.85
N LEU A 59 -7.21 -6.40 -4.08
CA LEU A 59 -6.79 -7.75 -4.44
C LEU A 59 -5.25 -7.85 -4.45
N ARG A 60 -4.54 -6.86 -4.99
CA ARG A 60 -3.08 -6.79 -4.97
C ARG A 60 -2.53 -6.71 -3.55
N GLU A 61 -3.14 -5.92 -2.67
CA GLU A 61 -2.76 -5.89 -1.24
C GLU A 61 -2.94 -7.24 -0.54
N ALA A 62 -4.05 -7.93 -0.79
CA ALA A 62 -4.27 -9.26 -0.23
C ALA A 62 -3.23 -10.27 -0.73
N LYS A 63 -2.89 -10.22 -2.03
CA LYS A 63 -1.81 -11.05 -2.59
C LYS A 63 -0.46 -10.69 -1.99
N PHE A 64 -0.15 -9.39 -1.84
CA PHE A 64 1.09 -8.91 -1.24
C PHE A 64 1.26 -9.40 0.20
N TYR A 65 0.22 -9.25 1.04
CA TYR A 65 0.26 -9.76 2.42
C TYR A 65 0.43 -11.29 2.48
N PHE A 66 -0.28 -12.03 1.62
CA PHE A 66 -0.10 -13.48 1.52
C PHE A 66 1.35 -13.86 1.20
N GLN A 67 1.97 -13.17 0.25
CA GLN A 67 3.37 -13.40 -0.12
C GLN A 67 4.29 -13.09 1.06
N LEU A 68 4.12 -11.95 1.72
CA LEU A 68 4.95 -11.57 2.86
C LEU A 68 4.93 -12.62 3.98
N VAL A 69 3.74 -13.08 4.38
CA VAL A 69 3.59 -14.13 5.42
C VAL A 69 4.18 -15.45 4.96
N ARG A 70 4.02 -15.82 3.68
CA ARG A 70 4.61 -17.04 3.12
C ARG A 70 6.13 -17.02 3.17
N ARG A 71 6.74 -15.92 2.75
CA ARG A 71 8.21 -15.73 2.76
C ARG A 71 8.76 -15.78 4.18
N LEU A 72 8.08 -15.11 5.12
CA LEU A 72 8.39 -15.17 6.55
C LEU A 72 8.32 -16.61 7.09
N GLN A 73 7.24 -17.33 6.77
CA GLN A 73 7.03 -18.71 7.21
C GLN A 73 8.10 -19.67 6.66
N ASN A 74 8.57 -19.42 5.44
CA ASN A 74 9.62 -20.17 4.78
C ASN A 74 11.04 -19.78 5.21
N ARG A 75 11.17 -18.74 6.06
CA ARG A 75 12.46 -18.16 6.47
C ARG A 75 13.32 -17.75 5.27
N GLU A 76 12.67 -17.23 4.22
CA GLU A 76 13.39 -16.72 3.06
C GLU A 76 14.32 -15.58 3.50
N GLU A 77 15.57 -15.64 3.04
CA GLU A 77 16.51 -14.54 3.25
C GLU A 77 16.02 -13.30 2.52
N ILE A 78 16.09 -12.16 3.21
CA ILE A 78 15.61 -10.88 2.70
C ILE A 78 16.82 -10.10 2.20
N ASN A 79 16.91 -9.90 0.89
CA ASN A 79 17.84 -8.94 0.29
C ASN A 79 17.19 -7.56 0.33
N LEU A 80 17.75 -6.65 1.12
CA LEU A 80 17.18 -5.31 1.36
C LEU A 80 17.09 -4.47 0.09
N GLU A 81 18.06 -4.57 -0.81
CA GLU A 81 18.05 -3.83 -2.08
C GLU A 81 16.90 -4.32 -2.98
N LYS A 82 16.74 -5.64 -3.09
CA LYS A 82 15.61 -6.24 -3.82
C LYS A 82 14.27 -5.86 -3.21
N GLU A 83 14.16 -5.84 -1.88
CA GLU A 83 12.95 -5.37 -1.20
C GLU A 83 12.64 -3.91 -1.50
N ALA A 84 13.66 -3.04 -1.57
CA ALA A 84 13.47 -1.64 -1.88
C ALA A 84 12.81 -1.48 -3.25
N TYR A 85 13.36 -2.11 -4.31
CA TYR A 85 12.76 -2.07 -5.65
C TYR A 85 11.32 -2.59 -5.68
N GLU A 86 11.09 -3.79 -5.12
CA GLU A 86 9.77 -4.45 -5.17
C GLU A 86 8.72 -3.67 -4.38
N GLN A 87 9.07 -3.21 -3.17
CA GLN A 87 8.13 -2.52 -2.29
C GLN A 87 7.90 -1.07 -2.68
N GLU A 88 8.91 -0.34 -3.17
CA GLU A 88 8.69 1.01 -3.68
C GLU A 88 7.81 1.01 -4.92
N THR A 89 8.08 0.10 -5.88
CA THR A 89 7.19 -0.09 -7.04
C THR A 89 5.75 -0.39 -6.61
N PHE A 90 5.58 -1.29 -5.63
CA PHE A 90 4.26 -1.65 -5.12
C PHE A 90 3.57 -0.46 -4.45
N TRP A 91 4.21 0.18 -3.49
CA TRP A 91 3.59 1.20 -2.65
C TRP A 91 3.43 2.54 -3.37
N ASN A 92 4.33 2.93 -4.28
CA ASN A 92 4.13 4.10 -5.15
C ASN A 92 2.85 3.93 -5.96
N ARG A 93 2.64 2.75 -6.56
CA ARG A 93 1.40 2.45 -7.28
C ARG A 93 0.17 2.53 -6.39
N ILE A 94 0.24 1.99 -5.17
CA ILE A 94 -0.85 2.08 -4.18
C ILE A 94 -1.14 3.55 -3.83
N MET A 95 -0.12 4.41 -3.67
CA MET A 95 -0.31 5.84 -3.40
C MET A 95 -0.90 6.60 -4.59
N ALA A 96 -0.50 6.29 -5.83
CA ALA A 96 -1.10 6.84 -7.03
C ALA A 96 -2.59 6.50 -7.10
N GLU A 97 -2.93 5.22 -6.90
CA GLU A 97 -4.31 4.74 -6.96
C GLU A 97 -5.18 5.33 -5.85
N HIS A 98 -4.66 5.45 -4.62
CA HIS A 98 -5.33 6.19 -3.55
C HIS A 98 -5.69 7.61 -3.96
N SER A 99 -4.76 8.32 -4.58
CA SER A 99 -4.96 9.70 -5.02
C SER A 99 -6.04 9.77 -6.12
N LYS A 100 -6.06 8.80 -7.04
CA LYS A 100 -7.13 8.64 -8.04
C LYS A 100 -8.50 8.38 -7.41
N PHE A 101 -8.56 7.55 -6.36
CA PHE A 101 -9.79 7.29 -5.62
C PHE A 101 -10.29 8.52 -4.86
N ILE A 102 -9.39 9.24 -4.17
CA ILE A 102 -9.75 10.51 -3.50
C ILE A 102 -10.32 11.49 -4.53
N ARG A 103 -9.61 11.70 -5.65
CA ARG A 103 -10.07 12.55 -6.77
C ARG A 103 -11.47 12.18 -7.26
N GLY A 104 -11.76 10.88 -7.40
CA GLY A 104 -13.04 10.40 -7.94
C GLY A 104 -14.20 10.35 -6.95
N LEU A 105 -13.91 10.34 -5.64
CA LEU A 105 -14.92 10.23 -4.58
C LEU A 105 -15.27 11.57 -3.92
N LEU A 106 -14.49 12.63 -4.19
CA LEU A 106 -14.83 14.00 -3.80
C LEU A 106 -16.07 14.49 -4.57
N ASP A 107 -16.84 15.37 -3.93
CA ASP A 107 -17.92 16.05 -4.64
C ASP A 107 -17.33 16.91 -5.78
N PRO A 108 -17.98 16.97 -6.96
CA PRO A 108 -17.46 17.75 -8.09
C PRO A 108 -17.20 19.23 -7.81
N THR A 109 -17.74 19.79 -6.71
CA THR A 109 -17.52 21.17 -6.29
C THR A 109 -16.27 21.38 -5.41
N GLU A 110 -15.51 20.33 -5.10
CA GLU A 110 -14.25 20.39 -4.33
C GLU A 110 -13.02 20.57 -5.26
N ASP A 111 -13.05 21.58 -6.13
CA ASP A 111 -12.10 21.77 -7.24
C ASP A 111 -10.62 21.70 -6.82
N GLU A 112 -10.26 22.40 -5.74
CA GLU A 112 -8.86 22.45 -5.27
C GLU A 112 -8.40 21.12 -4.68
N LEU A 113 -9.28 20.39 -3.98
CA LEU A 113 -8.96 19.05 -3.46
C LEU A 113 -8.83 18.03 -4.59
N ILE A 114 -9.71 18.11 -5.61
CA ILE A 114 -9.65 17.28 -6.81
C ILE A 114 -8.33 17.51 -7.55
N LYS A 115 -7.94 18.78 -7.76
CA LYS A 115 -6.68 19.15 -8.40
C LYS A 115 -5.48 18.64 -7.61
N THR A 116 -5.49 18.83 -6.29
CA THR A 116 -4.40 18.35 -5.41
C THR A 116 -4.27 16.84 -5.45
N ALA A 117 -5.38 16.10 -5.34
CA ALA A 117 -5.38 14.64 -5.45
C ALA A 117 -4.92 14.17 -6.84
N ASN A 118 -5.26 14.89 -7.91
CA ASN A 118 -4.79 14.56 -9.25
C ASN A 118 -3.27 14.76 -9.40
N ASN A 119 -2.70 15.79 -8.80
CA ASN A 119 -1.25 16.02 -8.85
C ASN A 119 -0.50 14.90 -8.13
N PHE A 120 -0.94 14.48 -6.94
CA PHE A 120 -0.36 13.31 -6.26
C PHE A 120 -0.51 12.04 -7.09
N ALA A 121 -1.65 11.85 -7.77
CA ALA A 121 -1.83 10.69 -8.64
C ALA A 121 -0.77 10.63 -9.76
N ASN A 122 -0.49 11.77 -10.40
CA ASN A 122 0.50 11.85 -11.47
C ASN A 122 1.93 11.66 -10.93
N GLU A 123 2.28 12.33 -9.83
CA GLU A 123 3.60 12.22 -9.19
C GLU A 123 3.91 10.78 -8.80
N PHE A 124 2.96 10.08 -8.17
CA PHE A 124 3.17 8.68 -7.80
C PHE A 124 3.11 7.71 -8.99
N ASP A 125 2.42 8.05 -10.09
CA ASP A 125 2.52 7.27 -11.33
C ASP A 125 3.95 7.37 -11.90
N GLU A 126 4.54 8.57 -11.93
CA GLU A 126 5.93 8.80 -12.36
C GLU A 126 6.92 8.02 -11.46
N LEU A 127 6.81 8.17 -10.13
CA LEU A 127 7.65 7.44 -9.18
C LEU A 127 7.49 5.91 -9.27
N THR A 128 6.32 5.43 -9.69
CA THR A 128 6.09 3.99 -9.91
C THR A 128 6.89 3.50 -11.13
N GLU A 129 6.89 4.26 -12.22
CA GLU A 129 7.66 3.89 -13.41
C GLU A 129 9.17 4.02 -13.16
N GLU A 130 9.62 5.07 -12.48
CA GLU A 130 11.03 5.22 -12.09
C GLU A 130 11.53 4.04 -11.23
N ALA A 131 10.72 3.60 -10.26
CA ALA A 131 11.07 2.44 -9.43
C ALA A 131 11.18 1.14 -10.24
N LYS A 132 10.30 0.94 -11.24
CA LYS A 132 10.39 -0.20 -12.16
C LYS A 132 11.61 -0.12 -13.06
N GLU A 133 11.89 1.04 -13.62
CA GLU A 133 13.06 1.24 -14.48
C GLU A 133 14.37 1.01 -13.72
N ALA A 134 14.44 1.47 -12.47
CA ALA A 134 15.59 1.24 -11.61
C ALA A 134 15.79 -0.27 -11.35
N MET A 135 14.71 -1.00 -11.08
CA MET A 135 14.72 -2.45 -10.89
C MET A 135 15.15 -3.21 -12.15
N ASP A 136 14.55 -2.89 -13.31
CA ASP A 136 14.76 -3.60 -14.57
C ASP A 136 16.19 -3.37 -15.12
N ASN A 137 16.77 -2.19 -14.87
CA ASN A 137 18.10 -1.82 -15.34
C ASN A 137 19.20 -1.95 -14.26
N ALA A 138 18.87 -2.45 -13.07
CA ALA A 138 19.79 -2.53 -11.92
C ALA A 138 20.51 -1.20 -11.62
N MET A 139 19.76 -0.10 -11.67
CA MET A 139 20.25 1.25 -11.34
C MET A 139 20.01 1.55 -9.87
N ALA A 140 20.88 2.36 -9.26
CA ALA A 140 20.73 2.77 -7.86
C ALA A 140 19.34 3.36 -7.58
N ILE A 141 18.63 2.77 -6.61
CA ILE A 141 17.28 3.17 -6.21
C ILE A 141 17.26 4.45 -5.35
N SER A 142 18.38 4.80 -4.72
CA SER A 142 18.57 5.93 -3.80
C SER A 142 17.76 7.18 -4.14
N LYS A 143 17.86 7.65 -5.39
CA LYS A 143 17.16 8.84 -5.86
C LYS A 143 15.63 8.64 -5.83
N VAL A 144 15.15 7.50 -6.32
CA VAL A 144 13.72 7.14 -6.30
C VAL A 144 13.23 7.00 -4.86
N THR A 145 14.04 6.42 -3.97
CA THR A 145 13.74 6.32 -2.54
C THR A 145 13.59 7.70 -1.91
N ASP A 146 14.53 8.62 -2.17
CA ASP A 146 14.50 10.00 -1.65
C ASP A 146 13.28 10.79 -2.13
N ASP A 147 12.96 10.68 -3.43
CA ASP A 147 11.84 11.40 -4.02
C ASP A 147 10.50 10.78 -3.58
N SER A 148 10.41 9.45 -3.52
CA SER A 148 9.26 8.73 -2.92
C SER A 148 9.07 9.07 -1.45
N LEU A 149 10.15 9.26 -0.69
CA LEU A 149 10.10 9.66 0.72
C LEU A 149 9.49 11.05 0.89
N LYS A 150 9.93 12.03 0.09
CA LYS A 150 9.38 13.40 0.10
C LYS A 150 7.89 13.38 -0.28
N ALA A 151 7.54 12.73 -1.39
CA ALA A 151 6.16 12.62 -1.85
C ALA A 151 5.26 11.92 -0.81
N THR A 152 5.77 10.86 -0.16
CA THR A 152 5.03 10.12 0.88
C THR A 152 4.80 10.95 2.13
N ILE A 153 5.72 11.84 2.50
CA ILE A 153 5.52 12.80 3.61
C ILE A 153 4.37 13.76 3.28
N GLU A 154 4.33 14.31 2.06
CA GLU A 154 3.31 15.26 1.66
C GLU A 154 1.93 14.61 1.47
N ILE A 155 1.83 13.45 0.81
CA ILE A 155 0.54 12.76 0.67
C ILE A 155 0.01 12.27 2.02
N LYS A 156 0.89 11.91 2.97
CA LYS A 156 0.46 11.58 4.34
C LYS A 156 -0.20 12.80 5.00
N LYS A 157 0.38 14.00 4.88
CA LYS A 157 -0.21 15.23 5.41
C LYS A 157 -1.56 15.51 4.75
N PHE A 158 -1.63 15.38 3.43
CA PHE A 158 -2.88 15.54 2.66
C PHE A 158 -3.96 14.56 3.14
N LYS A 159 -3.64 13.26 3.26
CA LYS A 159 -4.56 12.24 3.76
C LYS A 159 -5.00 12.49 5.22
N ALA A 160 -4.11 12.99 6.07
CA ALA A 160 -4.44 13.35 7.45
C ALA A 160 -5.42 14.53 7.52
N GLN A 161 -5.14 15.60 6.77
CA GLN A 161 -6.02 16.76 6.68
C GLN A 161 -7.36 16.39 6.05
N GLY A 162 -7.36 15.59 4.98
CA GLY A 162 -8.55 15.05 4.35
C GLY A 162 -9.40 14.24 5.33
N THR A 163 -8.77 13.33 6.09
CA THR A 163 -9.47 12.53 7.11
C THR A 163 -10.10 13.41 8.18
N GLN A 164 -9.38 14.42 8.67
CA GLN A 164 -9.93 15.38 9.63
C GLN A 164 -11.12 16.16 9.04
N GLY A 165 -11.00 16.64 7.81
CA GLY A 165 -12.08 17.35 7.12
C GLY A 165 -13.33 16.49 6.91
N LEU A 166 -13.17 15.18 6.67
CA LEU A 166 -14.29 14.23 6.59
C LEU A 166 -14.97 14.03 7.95
N VAL A 167 -14.20 13.88 9.03
CA VAL A 167 -14.74 13.73 10.39
C VAL A 167 -15.48 14.98 10.85
N GLU A 168 -14.98 16.16 10.48
CA GLU A 168 -15.57 17.45 10.83
C GLU A 168 -16.70 17.90 9.88
N CYS A 169 -17.07 17.08 8.89
CA CYS A 169 -18.05 17.41 7.85
C CYS A 169 -17.73 18.70 7.07
N LYS A 170 -16.43 19.00 6.87
CA LYS A 170 -15.94 20.18 6.13
C LYS A 170 -15.65 19.90 4.65
N ILE A 171 -15.61 18.63 4.25
CA ILE A 171 -15.36 18.19 2.87
C ILE A 171 -16.61 17.49 2.36
N LYS A 172 -17.14 17.94 1.21
CA LYS A 172 -18.24 17.26 0.52
C LYS A 172 -17.66 16.09 -0.29
N SER A 173 -18.12 14.88 0.00
CA SER A 173 -17.67 13.69 -0.71
C SER A 173 -18.59 12.50 -0.41
N ILE A 174 -18.37 11.40 -1.12
CA ILE A 174 -18.87 10.07 -0.75
C ILE A 174 -17.78 9.22 -0.04
N ILE A 175 -16.72 9.86 0.45
CA ILE A 175 -15.63 9.20 1.18
C ILE A 175 -16.05 9.01 2.64
N ILE A 176 -16.06 7.76 3.09
CA ILE A 176 -16.32 7.44 4.49
C ILE A 176 -15.08 7.79 5.32
N PRO A 177 -15.17 8.44 6.49
CA PRO A 177 -14.01 8.82 7.30
C PRO A 177 -13.02 7.67 7.59
N LEU A 178 -13.55 6.45 7.79
CA LEU A 178 -12.72 5.25 8.00
C LEU A 178 -11.87 4.89 6.76
N LEU A 179 -12.36 5.17 5.54
CA LEU A 179 -11.57 5.02 4.32
C LEU A 179 -10.42 6.05 4.28
N GLY A 180 -10.67 7.28 4.72
CA GLY A 180 -9.62 8.29 4.91
C GLY A 180 -8.51 7.78 5.84
N ASP A 181 -8.88 7.30 7.03
CA ASP A 181 -7.93 6.72 8.00
C ASP A 181 -7.19 5.48 7.46
N HIS A 182 -7.88 4.59 6.75
CA HIS A 182 -7.29 3.40 6.15
C HIS A 182 -6.13 3.73 5.21
N THR A 183 -6.38 4.58 4.22
CA THR A 183 -5.35 4.96 3.24
C THR A 183 -4.23 5.80 3.88
N LEU A 184 -4.52 6.50 4.99
CA LEU A 184 -3.52 7.21 5.79
C LEU A 184 -2.60 6.25 6.53
N ARG A 185 -3.12 5.17 7.12
CA ARG A 185 -2.30 4.15 7.79
C ARG A 185 -1.36 3.44 6.83
N GLU A 186 -1.80 3.20 5.60
CA GLU A 186 -0.94 2.64 4.55
C GLU A 186 0.16 3.60 4.12
N ALA A 187 -0.13 4.90 3.97
CA ALA A 187 0.92 5.90 3.73
C ALA A 187 1.92 5.97 4.89
N ASN A 188 1.47 5.84 6.14
CA ASN A 188 2.36 5.76 7.30
C ASN A 188 3.21 4.47 7.32
N HIS A 189 2.66 3.35 6.84
CA HIS A 189 3.41 2.11 6.71
C HIS A 189 4.50 2.26 5.64
N TYR A 190 4.15 2.79 4.46
CA TYR A 190 5.12 3.03 3.39
C TYR A 190 6.24 3.99 3.82
N LEU A 191 5.90 5.07 4.52
CA LEU A 191 6.88 6.00 5.09
C LEU A 191 7.89 5.31 6.03
N ARG A 192 7.49 4.25 6.74
CA ARG A 192 8.42 3.49 7.59
C ARG A 192 9.36 2.62 6.75
N LEU A 193 8.87 2.04 5.67
CA LEU A 193 9.68 1.23 4.75
C LEU A 193 10.74 2.09 4.05
N LEU A 194 10.35 3.24 3.50
CA LEU A 194 11.28 4.17 2.84
C LEU A 194 12.43 4.59 3.76
N LYS A 195 12.15 4.86 5.05
CA LYS A 195 13.18 5.17 6.06
C LYS A 195 14.10 4.00 6.41
N ILE A 196 13.70 2.76 6.14
CA ILE A 196 14.57 1.59 6.29
C ILE A 196 15.48 1.51 5.07
N PHE A 197 14.94 1.71 3.87
CA PHE A 197 15.69 1.67 2.61
C PHE A 197 16.71 2.80 2.53
N GLU A 198 16.33 4.03 2.88
CA GLU A 198 17.22 5.21 2.96
C GLU A 198 18.44 4.99 3.89
N LYS A 199 18.29 4.20 4.96
CA LYS A 199 19.38 3.93 5.93
C LYS A 199 20.25 2.73 5.58
N SER A 200 19.86 1.97 4.55
CA SER A 200 20.56 0.73 4.16
C SER A 200 21.61 0.98 3.07
N GLU A 201 21.74 2.23 2.62
CA GLU A 201 22.83 2.75 1.78
C GLU A 201 23.92 3.42 2.63
#